data_AF-A0A9D6DJM8-F1
#
_entry.id   AF-A0A9D6DJM8-F1
#
_cell.length_a   1.000
_cell.length_b   1.000
_cell.length_c   1.000
_cell.angle_alpha   90.00
_cell.angle_beta   90.00
_cell.angle_gamma   90.00
#
_symmetry.space_group_name_H-M   'P 1'
#
loop_
_entity.id
_entity.type
_entity.pdbx_description
1 polymer ?
#
loop_
_entity_poly.entity_id
_entity_poly.type
_entity_poly.pdbx_seq_one_letter_code
_entity_poly.pdbx_strand_id
1 'polypeptide(L)'
;MDALHWLSMAELGRMIAGKEVSPVEVVRAHLDRVAALDGKLKAFITVCADQALEAARAAERAVVAGEALGPLQGVPYGPKDLYDTRGIRTTGGSTILADRVPDKDSTVVARLGAAGMIVLGKLNMHEFAYGPEGLNGHYGDAWNPWDATTRRVAGGSSSGSGAAVAAGLCPGALGSDTGGSIRIPDSLCGITGLKPTYGRVS
;
A
#
# COMPACT_ATOMS: atom_id res chain seq x y z
N MET A 1 21.95 -7.26 7.87
CA MET A 1 20.57 -6.93 8.25
C MET A 1 19.70 -7.42 7.13
N ASP A 2 18.76 -8.32 7.41
CA ASP A 2 17.74 -8.68 6.43
C ASP A 2 17.08 -7.41 5.92
N ALA A 3 16.83 -7.35 4.62
CA ALA A 3 16.38 -6.11 4.01
C ALA A 3 14.93 -5.86 4.47
N LEU A 4 14.71 -4.79 5.25
CA LEU A 4 13.46 -4.48 5.96
C LEU A 4 12.18 -4.59 5.12
N HIS A 5 12.31 -4.48 3.79
CA HIS A 5 11.24 -4.62 2.81
C HIS A 5 10.67 -6.04 2.64
N TRP A 6 11.31 -7.07 3.21
CA TRP A 6 10.81 -8.46 3.17
C TRP A 6 10.24 -8.95 4.49
N LEU A 7 10.33 -8.15 5.55
CA LEU A 7 9.74 -8.49 6.85
C LEU A 7 8.21 -8.36 6.77
N SER A 8 7.50 -9.28 7.41
CA SER A 8 6.05 -9.19 7.55
C SER A 8 5.66 -7.98 8.42
N MET A 9 4.43 -7.51 8.25
CA MET A 9 3.88 -6.43 9.09
C MET A 9 3.97 -6.74 10.59
N ALA A 10 3.79 -8.01 10.97
CA ALA A 10 3.87 -8.44 12.36
C ALA A 10 5.31 -8.44 12.90
N GLU A 11 6.30 -8.79 12.07
CA GLU A 11 7.72 -8.69 12.43
C GLU A 11 8.12 -7.23 12.59
N LEU A 12 7.78 -6.37 11.62
CA LEU A 12 8.05 -4.93 11.69
C LEU A 12 7.41 -4.31 12.94
N GLY A 13 6.15 -4.62 13.23
CA GLY A 13 5.47 -4.13 14.43
C GLY A 13 6.15 -4.54 15.73
N ARG A 14 6.62 -5.80 15.84
CA ARG A 14 7.38 -6.27 17.00
C ARG A 14 8.73 -5.57 17.14
N MET A 15 9.49 -5.46 16.04
CA MET A 15 10.81 -4.83 16.06
C MET A 15 10.72 -3.32 16.38
N ILE A 16 9.69 -2.63 15.87
CA ILE A 16 9.41 -1.23 16.20
C ILE A 16 9.07 -1.10 17.70
N ALA A 17 8.16 -1.94 18.21
CA ALA A 17 7.79 -1.92 19.62
C ALA A 17 8.98 -2.24 20.55
N GLY A 18 9.86 -3.15 20.12
CA GLY A 18 11.12 -3.49 20.79
C GLY A 18 12.23 -2.46 20.63
N LYS A 19 12.00 -1.38 19.87
CA LYS A 19 13.01 -0.35 19.53
C LYS A 19 14.25 -0.90 18.83
N GLU A 20 14.12 -2.05 18.16
CA GLU A 20 15.17 -2.67 17.35
C GLU A 20 15.36 -1.94 16.03
N VAL A 21 14.28 -1.36 15.49
CA VAL A 21 14.27 -0.46 14.32
C VAL A 21 13.29 0.68 14.57
N SER A 22 13.58 1.86 14.03
CA SER A 22 12.63 2.97 14.06
C SER A 22 11.59 2.86 12.94
N PRO A 23 10.36 3.39 13.14
CA PRO A 23 9.40 3.59 12.06
C PRO A 23 9.99 4.40 10.89
N VAL A 24 10.89 5.35 11.18
CA VAL A 24 11.54 6.18 10.16
C VAL A 24 12.46 5.35 9.27
N GLU A 25 13.26 4.44 9.84
CA GLU A 25 14.09 3.50 9.07
C GLU A 25 13.23 2.57 8.21
N VAL A 26 12.14 2.04 8.75
CA VAL A 26 11.23 1.16 8.01
C VAL A 26 10.57 1.89 6.85
N VAL A 27 10.01 3.08 7.07
CA VAL A 27 9.37 3.88 6.01
C VAL A 27 10.40 4.30 4.95
N ARG A 28 11.59 4.76 5.34
CA ARG A 28 12.65 5.13 4.40
C ARG A 28 13.07 3.94 3.54
N ALA A 29 13.27 2.76 4.13
CA ALA A 29 13.65 1.56 3.38
C ALA A 29 12.63 1.19 2.29
N HIS A 30 11.33 1.37 2.56
CA HIS A 30 10.28 1.12 1.56
C HIS A 30 10.21 2.23 0.51
N LEU A 31 10.33 3.51 0.89
CA LEU A 31 10.35 4.63 -0.05
C LEU A 31 11.55 4.57 -1.00
N ASP A 32 12.74 4.23 -0.50
CA ASP A 32 13.95 4.05 -1.32
C ASP A 32 13.75 2.93 -2.34
N ARG A 33 13.07 1.85 -1.94
CA ARG A 33 12.75 0.73 -2.82
C ARG A 33 11.69 1.11 -3.87
N VAL A 34 10.67 1.88 -3.49
CA VAL A 34 9.69 2.47 -4.42
C VAL A 34 10.42 3.33 -5.46
N ALA A 35 11.32 4.21 -5.02
CA ALA A 35 12.09 5.05 -5.93
C ALA A 35 12.95 4.23 -6.92
N ALA A 36 13.52 3.11 -6.47
CA ALA A 36 14.36 2.25 -7.30
C ALA A 36 13.58 1.41 -8.32
N LEU A 37 12.38 0.93 -7.97
CA LEU A 37 11.68 -0.11 -8.74
C LEU A 37 10.38 0.35 -9.40
N ASP A 38 9.68 1.31 -8.80
CA ASP A 38 8.30 1.61 -9.20
C ASP A 38 8.20 2.34 -10.54
N GLY A 39 9.29 3.00 -10.96
CA GLY A 39 9.39 3.57 -12.30
C GLY A 39 9.09 2.54 -13.41
N LYS A 40 9.45 1.27 -13.18
CA LYS A 40 9.16 0.13 -14.06
C LYS A 40 7.90 -0.64 -13.65
N LEU A 41 7.70 -0.85 -12.34
CA LEU A 41 6.58 -1.66 -11.84
C LEU A 41 5.22 -0.97 -11.94
N LYS A 42 5.18 0.37 -11.92
CA LYS A 42 3.95 1.17 -11.99
C LYS A 42 2.90 0.74 -10.95
N ALA A 43 3.34 0.37 -9.75
CA ALA A 43 2.47 -0.09 -8.68
C ALA A 43 1.84 1.08 -7.91
N PHE A 44 2.45 2.28 -7.87
CA PHE A 44 1.87 3.48 -7.26
C PHE A 44 1.35 4.46 -8.32
N ILE A 45 0.20 5.08 -8.03
CA ILE A 45 -0.29 6.29 -8.72
C ILE A 45 0.24 7.55 -8.02
N THR A 46 0.23 7.54 -6.68
CA THR A 46 0.70 8.66 -5.86
C THR A 46 1.61 8.14 -4.77
N VAL A 47 2.86 8.60 -4.72
CA VAL A 47 3.78 8.32 -3.61
C VAL A 47 3.74 9.51 -2.65
N CYS A 48 3.56 9.25 -1.35
CA CYS A 48 3.37 10.28 -0.32
C CYS A 48 4.60 10.35 0.61
N ALA A 49 5.79 10.47 0.03
CA ALA A 49 7.07 10.32 0.75
C ALA A 49 7.18 11.25 1.95
N ASP A 50 6.88 12.54 1.78
CA ASP A 50 6.99 13.54 2.84
C ASP A 50 5.96 13.27 3.95
N GLN A 51 4.69 13.05 3.60
CA GLN A 51 3.66 12.73 4.59
C GLN A 51 3.95 11.43 5.35
N ALA A 52 4.46 10.40 4.67
CA ALA A 52 4.82 9.13 5.27
C ALA A 52 6.00 9.29 6.26
N LEU A 53 7.02 10.08 5.90
CA LEU A 53 8.15 10.35 6.79
C LEU A 53 7.76 11.21 8.00
N GLU A 54 6.89 12.20 7.83
CA GLU A 54 6.36 12.97 8.97
C GLU A 54 5.56 12.09 9.93
N ALA A 55 4.69 11.22 9.40
CA ALA A 55 3.96 10.24 10.20
C ALA A 55 4.91 9.25 10.91
N ALA A 56 6.00 8.84 10.25
CA ALA A 56 7.00 7.96 10.83
C ALA A 56 7.74 8.61 12.01
N ARG A 57 8.10 9.90 11.90
CA ARG A 57 8.70 10.66 13.01
C ARG A 57 7.72 10.82 14.17
N ALA A 58 6.43 11.00 13.90
CA ALA A 58 5.41 11.04 14.94
C ALA A 58 5.28 9.69 15.66
N ALA A 59 5.25 8.58 14.90
CA ALA A 59 5.23 7.23 15.43
C ALA A 59 6.48 6.92 16.28
N GLU A 60 7.66 7.34 15.83
CA GLU A 60 8.92 7.15 16.57
C GLU A 60 8.89 7.88 17.92
N ARG A 61 8.40 9.13 17.96
CA ARG A 61 8.24 9.87 19.22
C ARG A 61 7.34 9.13 20.20
N ALA A 62 6.21 8.61 19.75
CA ALA A 62 5.28 7.85 20.59
C ALA A 62 5.91 6.55 21.13
N VAL A 63 6.65 5.82 20.28
CA VAL A 63 7.37 4.59 20.67
C VAL A 63 8.45 4.89 21.71
N VAL A 64 9.23 5.97 21.52
CA VAL A 64 10.27 6.39 22.46
C VAL A 64 9.65 6.79 23.80
N ALA A 65 8.54 7.54 23.77
CA ALA A 65 7.80 7.96 24.96
C ALA A 65 7.13 6.81 25.74
N GLY A 66 7.06 5.61 25.16
CA GLY A 66 6.47 4.44 25.82
C GLY A 66 4.95 4.50 25.91
N GLU A 67 4.31 5.14 24.92
CA GLU A 67 2.85 5.19 24.84
C GLU A 67 2.25 3.77 24.67
N ALA A 68 0.99 3.60 25.07
CA ALA A 68 0.25 2.36 24.84
C ALA A 68 -0.16 2.27 23.36
N LEU A 69 0.65 1.58 22.56
CA LEU A 69 0.55 1.55 21.10
C LEU A 69 -0.01 0.22 20.59
N GLY A 70 -0.67 0.27 19.43
CA GLY A 70 -1.16 -0.92 18.75
C GLY A 70 -0.04 -1.80 18.17
N PRO A 71 -0.32 -3.07 17.86
CA PRO A 71 0.70 -4.02 17.37
C PRO A 71 1.29 -3.67 15.99
N LEU A 72 0.70 -2.71 15.27
CA LEU A 72 1.14 -2.26 13.96
C LEU A 72 1.54 -0.77 13.94
N GLN A 73 1.82 -0.20 15.11
CA GLN A 73 2.31 1.17 15.21
C GLN A 73 3.54 1.39 14.34
N GLY A 74 3.51 2.43 13.50
CA GLY A 74 4.63 2.81 12.64
C GLY A 74 4.83 1.91 11.42
N VAL A 75 4.01 0.87 11.23
CA VAL A 75 4.15 -0.05 10.08
C VAL A 75 3.53 0.61 8.83
N PRO A 76 4.28 0.69 7.70
CA PRO A 76 3.75 1.25 6.46
C PRO A 76 2.78 0.32 5.73
N TYR A 77 1.87 0.88 4.94
CA TYR A 77 1.00 0.14 4.00
C TYR A 77 0.60 0.99 2.80
N GLY A 78 0.08 0.34 1.74
CA GLY A 78 -0.44 1.01 0.54
C GLY A 78 -1.94 0.76 0.33
N PRO A 79 -2.84 1.75 0.46
CA PRO A 79 -4.21 1.62 0.01
C PRO A 79 -4.35 1.72 -1.53
N LYS A 80 -5.14 0.84 -2.15
CA LYS A 80 -5.63 1.01 -3.53
C LYS A 80 -6.23 2.40 -3.73
N ASP A 81 -6.08 2.98 -4.91
CA ASP A 81 -6.55 4.33 -5.25
C ASP A 81 -8.09 4.48 -5.38
N LEU A 82 -8.83 3.61 -4.71
CA LEU A 82 -10.27 3.67 -4.46
C LEU A 82 -10.60 4.09 -3.02
N TYR A 83 -9.65 3.96 -2.11
CA TYR A 83 -9.85 4.30 -0.71
C TYR A 83 -9.59 5.77 -0.48
N ASP A 84 -10.64 6.47 -0.06
CA ASP A 84 -10.51 7.85 0.38
C ASP A 84 -9.51 7.95 1.53
N THR A 85 -8.57 8.88 1.36
CA THR A 85 -7.51 9.19 2.29
C THR A 85 -7.42 10.71 2.35
N ARG A 86 -7.66 11.29 3.52
CA ARG A 86 -7.75 12.74 3.71
C ARG A 86 -6.47 13.41 3.22
N GLY A 87 -6.63 14.43 2.37
CA GLY A 87 -5.50 15.22 1.88
C GLY A 87 -4.59 14.52 0.88
N ILE A 88 -4.93 13.31 0.42
CA ILE A 88 -4.20 12.57 -0.62
C ILE A 88 -5.16 12.31 -1.78
N ARG A 89 -4.71 12.50 -3.02
CA ARG A 89 -5.56 12.29 -4.21
C ARG A 89 -6.15 10.88 -4.20
N THR A 90 -7.42 10.77 -4.61
CA THR A 90 -8.10 9.50 -4.85
C THR A 90 -8.78 9.58 -6.21
N THR A 91 -8.14 8.98 -7.21
CA THR A 91 -8.50 9.14 -8.62
C THR A 91 -9.35 7.98 -9.15
N GLY A 92 -9.46 6.88 -8.41
CA GLY A 92 -10.10 5.66 -8.91
C GLY A 92 -9.36 5.05 -10.09
N GLY A 93 -8.08 5.35 -10.27
CA GLY A 93 -7.33 5.01 -11.48
C GLY A 93 -7.84 5.72 -12.74
N SER A 94 -8.62 6.80 -12.61
CA SER A 94 -9.20 7.56 -13.71
C SER A 94 -8.62 8.96 -13.81
N THR A 95 -8.67 9.54 -15.01
CA THR A 95 -8.43 10.98 -15.21
C THR A 95 -9.64 11.83 -14.84
N ILE A 96 -10.84 11.25 -14.78
CA ILE A 96 -12.08 11.96 -14.39
C ILE A 96 -11.98 12.52 -12.98
N LEU A 97 -11.27 11.82 -12.08
CA LEU A 97 -11.04 12.21 -10.69
C LEU A 97 -9.57 12.57 -10.42
N ALA A 98 -8.79 12.94 -11.45
CA ALA A 98 -7.34 13.16 -11.33
C ALA A 98 -6.95 14.11 -10.19
N ASP A 99 -7.76 15.16 -9.98
CA ASP A 99 -7.54 16.22 -9.00
C ASP A 99 -8.40 16.08 -7.73
N ARG A 100 -9.16 14.98 -7.59
CA ARG A 100 -10.02 14.78 -6.42
C ARG A 100 -9.18 14.47 -5.18
N VAL A 101 -9.23 15.38 -4.21
CA VAL A 101 -8.64 15.21 -2.88
C VAL A 101 -9.76 15.11 -1.84
N PRO A 102 -9.96 13.95 -1.19
CA PRO A 102 -10.96 13.78 -0.14
C PRO A 102 -10.65 14.62 1.11
N ASP A 103 -11.70 15.11 1.77
CA ASP A 103 -11.66 15.82 3.05
C ASP A 103 -11.70 14.86 4.27
N LYS A 104 -11.97 13.58 4.03
CA LYS A 104 -12.05 12.55 5.06
C LYS A 104 -11.46 11.22 4.59
N ASP A 105 -11.01 10.45 5.57
CA ASP A 105 -10.63 9.06 5.35
C ASP A 105 -11.87 8.19 5.17
N SER A 106 -11.72 7.14 4.35
CA SER A 106 -12.63 5.99 4.39
C SER A 106 -12.54 5.28 5.74
N THR A 107 -13.59 4.55 6.14
CA THR A 107 -13.66 3.88 7.45
C THR A 107 -12.44 2.99 7.73
N VAL A 108 -11.98 2.22 6.73
CA VAL A 108 -10.84 1.33 6.88
C VAL A 108 -9.53 2.11 7.05
N VAL A 109 -9.31 3.18 6.28
CA VAL A 109 -8.12 4.03 6.38
C VAL A 109 -8.08 4.71 7.76
N ALA A 110 -9.21 5.26 8.22
CA ALA A 110 -9.31 5.86 9.54
C ALA A 110 -8.97 4.86 10.66
N ARG A 111 -9.45 3.61 10.57
CA ARG A 111 -9.15 2.56 11.56
C ARG A 111 -7.68 2.13 11.56
N LEU A 112 -7.05 2.03 10.39
CA LEU A 112 -5.62 1.70 10.29
C LEU A 112 -4.76 2.86 10.81
N GLY A 113 -5.14 4.11 10.50
CA GLY A 113 -4.50 5.30 11.07
C GLY A 113 -4.62 5.38 12.59
N ALA A 114 -5.80 5.07 13.14
CA ALA A 114 -6.00 4.97 14.59
C ALA A 114 -5.21 3.83 15.25
N ALA A 115 -4.87 2.77 14.48
CA ALA A 115 -3.96 1.71 14.90
C ALA A 115 -2.47 2.08 14.74
N GLY A 116 -2.17 3.30 14.29
CA GLY A 116 -0.82 3.83 14.17
C GLY A 116 -0.09 3.50 12.87
N MET A 117 -0.78 2.94 11.88
CA MET A 117 -0.18 2.57 10.60
C MET A 117 0.01 3.78 9.68
N ILE A 118 0.97 3.67 8.76
CA ILE A 118 1.42 4.79 7.92
C ILE A 118 1.11 4.52 6.44
N VAL A 119 0.44 5.45 5.77
CA VAL A 119 0.18 5.37 4.32
C VAL A 119 1.44 5.77 3.56
N LEU A 120 1.99 4.87 2.73
CA LEU A 120 3.10 5.19 1.81
C LEU A 120 2.65 5.94 0.55
N GLY A 121 1.42 5.68 0.13
CA GLY A 121 0.91 6.19 -1.14
C GLY A 121 -0.30 5.40 -1.64
N LYS A 122 -0.83 5.82 -2.79
CA LYS A 122 -2.02 5.27 -3.41
C LYS A 122 -1.62 4.31 -4.52
N LEU A 123 -2.09 3.06 -4.40
CA LEU A 123 -1.71 1.99 -5.32
C LEU A 123 -2.58 1.98 -6.58
N ASN A 124 -1.93 1.64 -7.69
CA ASN A 124 -2.52 1.56 -9.01
C ASN A 124 -3.62 0.50 -9.11
N MET A 125 -4.49 0.67 -10.08
CA MET A 125 -5.65 -0.17 -10.30
C MET A 125 -6.19 -0.05 -11.72
N HIS A 126 -6.97 -1.03 -12.16
CA HIS A 126 -7.82 -0.84 -13.34
C HIS A 126 -8.82 0.29 -13.08
N GLU A 127 -9.00 1.19 -14.04
CA GLU A 127 -9.91 2.34 -13.93
C GLU A 127 -11.28 1.93 -13.37
N PHE A 128 -11.73 2.64 -12.32
CA PHE A 128 -12.96 2.38 -11.56
C PHE A 128 -13.19 0.93 -11.14
N ALA A 129 -12.10 0.18 -10.95
CA ALA A 129 -12.10 -1.23 -10.61
C ALA A 129 -12.73 -2.17 -11.64
N TYR A 130 -12.89 -1.73 -12.89
CA TYR A 130 -13.63 -2.46 -13.92
C TYR A 130 -12.73 -3.20 -14.91
N GLY A 131 -11.91 -4.12 -14.42
CA GLY A 131 -11.15 -5.03 -15.29
C GLY A 131 -10.20 -5.98 -14.56
N PRO A 132 -10.22 -7.29 -14.88
CA PRO A 132 -9.44 -8.31 -14.18
C PRO A 132 -7.96 -8.37 -14.59
N GLU A 133 -7.53 -7.68 -15.63
CA GLU A 133 -6.14 -7.66 -16.10
C GLU A 133 -5.30 -6.62 -15.35
N GLY A 134 -5.94 -5.56 -14.84
CA GLY A 134 -5.24 -4.49 -14.12
C GLY A 134 -4.56 -3.43 -15.00
N LEU A 135 -4.93 -3.34 -16.28
CA LEU A 135 -4.44 -2.34 -17.22
C LEU A 135 -4.94 -0.93 -16.84
N ASN A 136 -4.10 0.07 -17.04
CA ASN A 136 -4.43 1.47 -16.80
C ASN A 136 -3.67 2.38 -17.78
N GLY A 137 -4.37 2.83 -18.83
CA GLY A 137 -3.77 3.69 -19.86
C GLY A 137 -3.41 5.11 -19.39
N HIS A 138 -3.86 5.53 -18.21
CA HIS A 138 -3.63 6.87 -17.68
C HIS A 138 -2.39 6.95 -16.78
N TYR A 139 -2.24 5.97 -15.88
CA TYR A 139 -1.17 5.93 -14.90
C TYR A 139 -0.10 4.85 -15.19
N GLY A 140 -0.29 4.09 -16.27
CA GLY A 140 0.57 3.00 -16.69
C GLY A 140 0.11 1.65 -16.16
N ASP A 141 0.42 0.58 -16.88
CA ASP A 141 0.04 -0.77 -16.49
C ASP A 141 0.97 -1.31 -15.40
N ALA A 142 0.41 -1.72 -14.26
CA ALA A 142 1.19 -2.38 -13.22
C ALA A 142 1.82 -3.68 -13.76
N TRP A 143 3.12 -3.82 -13.57
CA TRP A 143 3.92 -4.95 -14.02
C TRP A 143 4.03 -5.98 -12.90
N ASN A 144 3.70 -7.24 -13.21
CA ASN A 144 3.96 -8.37 -12.33
C ASN A 144 5.49 -8.56 -12.05
N PRO A 145 5.95 -8.46 -10.79
CA PRO A 145 7.37 -8.46 -10.48
C PRO A 145 8.11 -9.79 -10.72
N TRP A 146 7.40 -10.88 -10.99
CA TRP A 146 8.02 -12.20 -11.25
C TRP A 146 8.72 -12.32 -12.60
N ASP A 147 8.41 -11.45 -13.58
CA ASP A 147 9.09 -11.42 -14.87
C ASP A 147 9.74 -10.06 -15.10
N ALA A 148 11.03 -9.95 -14.81
CA ALA A 148 11.76 -8.70 -14.97
C ALA A 148 12.05 -8.35 -16.44
N THR A 149 11.74 -9.22 -17.40
CA THR A 149 12.15 -9.05 -18.82
C THR A 149 10.99 -8.68 -19.72
N THR A 150 9.86 -9.37 -19.56
CA THR A 150 8.67 -9.22 -20.38
C THR A 150 7.52 -8.77 -19.52
N ARG A 151 6.80 -7.74 -19.94
CA ARG A 151 5.64 -7.26 -19.18
C ARG A 151 4.59 -8.35 -19.08
N ARG A 152 4.30 -8.78 -17.86
CA ARG A 152 3.16 -9.63 -17.52
C ARG A 152 2.16 -8.82 -16.71
N VAL A 153 0.88 -9.14 -16.88
CA VAL A 153 -0.20 -8.51 -16.11
C VAL A 153 -0.03 -8.86 -14.63
N ALA A 154 -0.13 -7.84 -13.76
CA ALA A 154 -0.21 -8.06 -12.31
C ALA A 154 -1.56 -8.67 -11.89
N GLY A 155 -2.58 -8.60 -12.77
CA GLY A 155 -3.96 -8.94 -12.43
C GLY A 155 -4.70 -7.75 -11.85
N GLY A 156 -6.02 -7.81 -11.83
CA GLY A 156 -6.86 -6.65 -11.58
C GLY A 156 -8.14 -6.96 -10.83
N SER A 157 -8.82 -5.92 -10.33
CA SER A 157 -8.46 -4.52 -10.53
C SER A 157 -7.48 -3.96 -9.51
N SER A 158 -7.09 -4.69 -8.45
CA SER A 158 -6.11 -4.21 -7.44
C SER A 158 -4.67 -4.49 -7.88
N SER A 159 -4.32 -4.03 -9.08
CA SER A 159 -3.07 -4.37 -9.77
C SER A 159 -1.82 -3.84 -9.08
N GLY A 160 -1.85 -2.60 -8.64
CA GLY A 160 -0.80 -2.00 -7.82
C GLY A 160 -0.69 -2.66 -6.44
N SER A 161 -1.81 -3.07 -5.83
CA SER A 161 -1.80 -3.80 -4.55
C SER A 161 -1.03 -5.12 -4.63
N GLY A 162 -1.31 -5.92 -5.66
CA GLY A 162 -0.60 -7.18 -5.89
C GLY A 162 0.88 -6.96 -6.18
N ALA A 163 1.19 -6.07 -7.13
CA ALA A 163 2.56 -5.79 -7.55
C ALA A 163 3.42 -5.18 -6.43
N ALA A 164 2.88 -4.23 -5.65
CA ALA A 164 3.61 -3.55 -4.59
C ALA A 164 4.02 -4.50 -3.47
N VAL A 165 3.11 -5.38 -3.02
CA VAL A 165 3.42 -6.35 -1.97
C VAL A 165 4.40 -7.42 -2.49
N ALA A 166 4.16 -7.98 -3.67
CA ALA A 166 5.03 -9.01 -4.25
C ALA A 166 6.46 -8.50 -4.52
N ALA A 167 6.61 -7.22 -4.83
CA ALA A 167 7.91 -6.60 -5.02
C ALA A 167 8.54 -6.05 -3.73
N GLY A 168 7.89 -6.17 -2.57
CA GLY A 168 8.36 -5.61 -1.30
C GLY A 168 8.35 -4.08 -1.24
N LEU A 169 7.55 -3.40 -2.07
CA LEU A 169 7.41 -1.94 -2.03
C LEU A 169 6.60 -1.47 -0.81
N CYS A 170 5.74 -2.34 -0.29
CA CYS A 170 5.05 -2.19 0.99
C CYS A 170 4.82 -3.59 1.60
N PRO A 171 4.80 -3.72 2.94
CA PRO A 171 4.63 -5.02 3.60
C PRO A 171 3.17 -5.50 3.60
N GLY A 172 2.23 -4.62 3.26
CA GLY A 172 0.80 -4.92 3.13
C GLY A 172 0.06 -3.83 2.38
N ALA A 173 -1.09 -4.20 1.80
CA ALA A 173 -1.90 -3.31 0.98
C ALA A 173 -3.40 -3.53 1.20
N LEU A 174 -4.21 -2.51 0.91
CA LEU A 174 -5.64 -2.68 0.74
C LEU A 174 -5.97 -2.86 -0.74
N GLY A 175 -6.93 -3.74 -1.02
CA GLY A 175 -7.55 -3.92 -2.32
C GLY A 175 -9.05 -4.07 -2.17
N SER A 176 -9.78 -3.96 -3.29
CA SER A 176 -11.23 -4.21 -3.35
C SER A 176 -11.51 -5.42 -4.23
N ASP A 177 -12.51 -6.23 -3.89
CA ASP A 177 -12.86 -7.47 -4.61
C ASP A 177 -14.36 -7.56 -4.84
N THR A 178 -14.75 -7.18 -6.06
CA THR A 178 -16.13 -7.26 -6.55
C THR A 178 -16.38 -8.59 -7.27
N GLY A 179 -15.43 -9.02 -8.11
CA GLY A 179 -15.49 -10.25 -8.90
C GLY A 179 -14.20 -11.06 -8.88
N GLY A 180 -13.36 -10.88 -7.86
CA GLY A 180 -12.01 -11.45 -7.78
C GLY A 180 -10.90 -10.42 -7.69
N SER A 181 -11.22 -9.13 -7.56
CA SER A 181 -10.24 -8.06 -7.73
C SER A 181 -9.18 -7.92 -6.64
N ILE A 182 -9.24 -8.71 -5.56
CA ILE A 182 -8.12 -8.98 -4.64
C ILE A 182 -7.48 -10.31 -5.03
N ARG A 183 -8.28 -11.37 -5.10
CA ARG A 183 -7.79 -12.75 -5.29
C ARG A 183 -7.05 -12.98 -6.61
N ILE A 184 -7.45 -12.33 -7.70
CA ILE A 184 -6.81 -12.43 -9.02
C ILE A 184 -5.39 -11.86 -8.97
N PRO A 185 -5.16 -10.58 -8.63
CA PRO A 185 -3.82 -10.05 -8.56
C PRO A 185 -2.96 -10.78 -7.53
N ASP A 186 -3.52 -11.22 -6.41
CA ASP A 186 -2.76 -11.98 -5.41
C ASP A 186 -2.26 -13.32 -5.96
N SER A 187 -3.12 -14.03 -6.71
CA SER A 187 -2.76 -15.31 -7.34
C SER A 187 -1.69 -15.12 -8.41
N LEU A 188 -1.81 -14.07 -9.23
CA LEU A 188 -0.86 -13.79 -10.31
C LEU A 188 0.47 -13.26 -9.78
N CYS A 189 0.45 -12.46 -8.71
CA CYS A 189 1.63 -11.90 -8.07
C CYS A 189 2.19 -12.81 -6.97
N GLY A 190 1.66 -14.02 -6.78
CA GLY A 190 2.21 -15.02 -5.85
C GLY A 190 2.20 -14.60 -4.38
N ILE A 191 1.17 -13.87 -3.95
CA ILE A 191 0.99 -13.40 -2.58
C ILE A 191 -0.33 -13.88 -1.98
N THR A 192 -0.51 -13.67 -0.68
CA THR A 192 -1.77 -13.95 0.01
C THR A 192 -2.63 -12.69 0.06
N GLY A 193 -3.91 -12.82 -0.26
CA GLY A 193 -4.90 -11.84 0.14
C GLY A 193 -6.28 -12.43 0.36
N LEU A 194 -7.09 -11.64 1.05
CA LEU A 194 -8.33 -12.07 1.67
C LEU A 194 -9.46 -11.17 1.20
N LYS A 195 -10.44 -11.75 0.51
CA LYS A 195 -11.76 -11.13 0.41
C LYS A 195 -12.60 -11.56 1.62
N PRO A 196 -12.82 -10.70 2.62
CA PRO A 196 -13.61 -11.06 3.79
C PRO A 196 -15.09 -11.27 3.40
N THR A 197 -15.87 -11.83 4.32
CA THR A 197 -17.34 -11.91 4.18
C THR A 197 -17.91 -10.54 3.88
N TYR A 198 -18.87 -10.47 2.96
CA TYR A 198 -19.58 -9.23 2.65
C TYR A 198 -20.17 -8.62 3.93
N GLY A 199 -20.01 -7.30 4.12
CA GLY A 199 -20.43 -6.59 5.33
C GLY A 199 -19.44 -6.65 6.51
N ARG A 200 -18.33 -7.39 6.41
CA ARG A 200 -17.32 -7.44 7.48
C ARG A 200 -16.46 -6.17 7.57
N VAL A 201 -16.11 -5.62 6.41
CA VAL A 201 -15.32 -4.38 6.29
C VAL A 201 -16.22 -3.34 5.63
N SER A 202 -16.28 -2.15 6.24
CA SER A 202 -17.04 -1.00 5.77
C SER A 202 -16.40 -0.31 4.58
#